data_AF-A0A8J3P4G1-F1
#
_entry.id   AF-A0A8J3P4G1-F1
#
_cell.length_a   1.000
_cell.length_b   1.000
_cell.length_c   1.000
_cell.angle_alpha   90.00
_cell.angle_beta   90.00
_cell.angle_gamma   90.00
#
_symmetry.space_group_name_H-M   'P 1'
#
loop_
_entity.id
_entity.type
_entity.pdbx_description
1 polymer ?
#
loop_
_entity_poly.entity_id
_entity_poly.type
_entity_poly.pdbx_seq_one_letter_code
_entity_poly.pdbx_strand_id
1 'polypeptide(L)'
;MFASDRYDWPSAVSPPRSTTSSRGPAHWQIALPGVRGADAEQLLDDLAALPRYESAVTCDAVELEFSDPNFGYVREGVDRRGRFAASGDSLELHLTFVNRVVDRYRNLVTLCEQKALRWNGLNGEDSGATFAGGPILIHVSREIDDLDMFADELTSCREPFRLWSDVTTTQHGREIAAVDLHVGQPLQFDIGKHWMRIYLREGYCGNTIARLISNLQHRFDGALRLADPALERAVQGPLAAR
;
A
#
# COMPACT_ATOMS: atom_id res chain seq x y z
N MET A 1 -31.74 17.83 -30.93
CA MET A 1 -30.41 17.89 -31.57
C MET A 1 -29.43 18.31 -30.49
N PHE A 2 -29.03 17.36 -29.63
CA PHE A 2 -27.99 17.58 -28.62
C PHE A 2 -26.84 16.67 -29.02
N ALA A 3 -25.71 17.29 -29.33
CA ALA A 3 -24.50 16.62 -29.75
C ALA A 3 -23.98 15.76 -28.59
N SER A 4 -23.75 14.49 -28.89
CA SER A 4 -23.06 13.55 -28.02
C SER A 4 -21.56 13.85 -28.07
N ASP A 5 -21.08 14.75 -27.23
CA ASP A 5 -19.65 14.87 -26.99
C ASP A 5 -19.23 13.74 -26.05
N ARG A 6 -18.73 12.66 -26.65
CA ARG A 6 -17.96 11.64 -25.95
C ARG A 6 -16.72 12.34 -25.39
N TYR A 7 -16.67 12.51 -24.08
CA TYR A 7 -15.47 12.98 -23.42
C TYR A 7 -14.46 11.82 -23.40
N ASP A 8 -13.65 11.72 -24.46
CA ASP A 8 -12.50 10.83 -24.49
C ASP A 8 -11.52 11.31 -23.42
N TRP A 9 -11.33 10.48 -22.39
CA TRP A 9 -10.29 10.68 -21.41
C TRP A 9 -8.94 10.68 -22.14
N PRO A 10 -8.13 11.75 -22.06
CA PRO A 10 -6.79 11.69 -22.60
C PRO A 10 -6.06 10.58 -21.83
N SER A 11 -5.63 9.55 -22.56
CA SER A 11 -4.69 8.54 -22.11
C SER A 11 -3.33 9.20 -21.83
N ALA A 12 -3.28 10.05 -20.81
CA ALA A 12 -2.08 10.65 -20.27
C ALA A 12 -1.41 9.66 -19.33
N VAL A 13 -1.05 8.50 -19.88
CA VAL A 13 -0.01 7.66 -19.30
C VAL A 13 1.29 8.36 -19.63
N SER A 14 1.79 9.20 -18.70
CA SER A 14 3.19 9.61 -18.77
C SER A 14 4.03 8.34 -18.69
N PRO A 15 4.88 8.02 -19.69
CA PRO A 15 5.79 6.90 -19.54
C PRO A 15 6.73 7.16 -18.35
N PRO A 16 7.19 6.12 -17.64
CA PRO A 16 8.21 6.30 -16.62
C PRO A 16 9.43 6.97 -17.28
N ARG A 17 9.84 8.12 -16.75
CA ARG A 17 11.10 8.76 -17.17
C ARG A 17 12.23 7.80 -16.84
N SER A 18 12.86 7.24 -17.87
CA SER A 18 14.09 6.47 -17.72
C SER A 18 15.20 7.39 -17.23
N THR A 19 15.46 7.39 -15.93
CA THR A 19 16.72 7.93 -15.39
C THR A 19 17.78 6.88 -15.62
N THR A 20 18.59 7.08 -16.65
CA THR A 20 19.83 6.33 -16.87
C THR A 20 20.81 6.63 -15.73
N SER A 21 21.03 5.66 -14.84
CA SER A 21 22.20 5.63 -13.95
C SER A 21 22.47 4.22 -13.41
N SER A 22 23.67 3.72 -13.74
CA SER A 22 24.45 2.63 -13.12
C SER A 22 23.91 1.19 -13.04
N ARG A 23 24.80 0.26 -13.38
CA ARG A 23 24.61 -1.19 -13.56
C ARG A 23 24.19 -1.92 -12.27
N GLY A 24 22.93 -2.33 -12.21
CA GLY A 24 22.40 -3.46 -11.44
C GLY A 24 21.52 -4.32 -12.34
N PRO A 25 21.11 -5.55 -11.95
CA PRO A 25 20.23 -6.37 -12.77
C PRO A 25 18.95 -5.59 -13.10
N ALA A 26 18.55 -5.57 -14.37
CA ALA A 26 17.36 -4.86 -14.81
C ALA A 26 16.13 -5.47 -14.13
N HIS A 27 15.56 -4.75 -13.16
CA HIS A 27 14.31 -5.13 -12.51
C HIS A 27 13.14 -4.62 -13.36
N TRP A 28 12.38 -5.55 -13.92
CA TRP A 28 11.20 -5.23 -14.72
C TRP A 28 10.00 -5.16 -13.79
N GLN A 29 9.31 -4.03 -13.77
CA GLN A 29 8.01 -3.89 -13.14
C GLN A 29 6.92 -4.03 -14.21
N ILE A 30 5.93 -4.90 -13.98
CA ILE A 30 4.80 -5.07 -14.89
C ILE A 30 3.62 -4.30 -14.27
N ALA A 31 3.49 -3.05 -14.68
CA ALA A 31 2.25 -2.30 -14.48
C ALA A 31 1.33 -2.62 -15.68
N LEU A 32 0.13 -3.14 -15.40
CA LEU A 32 -0.88 -3.43 -16.42
C LEU A 32 -1.92 -2.30 -16.45
N PRO A 33 -1.73 -1.24 -17.26
CA PRO A 33 -2.74 -0.19 -17.39
C PRO A 33 -3.93 -0.70 -18.20
N GLY A 34 -5.10 -0.80 -17.55
CA GLY A 34 -6.39 -0.89 -18.24
C GLY A 34 -6.73 -2.25 -18.86
N VAL A 35 -6.31 -3.36 -18.27
CA VAL A 35 -6.85 -4.68 -18.64
C VAL A 35 -8.27 -4.79 -18.06
N ARG A 36 -9.25 -5.11 -18.91
CA ARG A 36 -10.69 -5.09 -18.57
C ARG A 36 -11.32 -6.48 -18.76
N GLY A 37 -12.32 -6.80 -17.95
CA GLY A 37 -13.11 -8.04 -18.04
C GLY A 37 -12.51 -9.23 -17.27
N ALA A 38 -13.19 -10.37 -17.30
CA ALA A 38 -12.79 -11.58 -16.55
C ALA A 38 -11.39 -12.09 -16.90
N ASP A 39 -10.95 -11.88 -18.14
CA ASP A 39 -9.60 -12.25 -18.59
C ASP A 39 -8.51 -11.38 -17.95
N ALA A 40 -8.84 -10.20 -17.44
CA ALA A 40 -7.92 -9.32 -16.74
C ALA A 40 -7.53 -9.86 -15.37
N GLU A 41 -8.51 -10.34 -14.62
CA GLU A 41 -8.31 -10.99 -13.32
C GLU A 41 -7.50 -12.27 -13.51
N GLN A 42 -7.88 -13.12 -14.47
CA GLN A 42 -7.16 -14.36 -14.76
C GLN A 42 -5.70 -14.10 -15.20
N LEU A 43 -5.45 -13.10 -16.05
CA LEU A 43 -4.09 -12.73 -16.45
C LEU A 43 -3.26 -12.24 -15.26
N LEU A 44 -3.86 -11.46 -14.37
CA LEU A 44 -3.20 -10.98 -13.16
C LEU A 44 -2.85 -12.14 -12.23
N ASP A 45 -3.79 -13.06 -12.02
CA ASP A 45 -3.61 -14.27 -11.21
C ASP A 45 -2.53 -15.18 -11.80
N ASP A 46 -2.53 -15.39 -13.12
CA ASP A 46 -1.53 -16.18 -13.82
C ASP A 46 -0.13 -15.57 -13.70
N LEU A 47 -0.01 -14.24 -13.82
CA LEU A 47 1.26 -13.55 -13.63
C LEU A 47 1.72 -13.59 -12.17
N ALA A 48 0.81 -13.42 -11.22
CA ALA A 48 1.10 -13.49 -9.79
C ALA A 48 1.48 -14.91 -9.34
N ALA A 49 0.99 -15.96 -10.02
CA ALA A 49 1.33 -17.34 -9.75
C ALA A 49 2.72 -17.75 -10.27
N LEU A 50 3.34 -16.94 -11.15
CA LEU A 50 4.68 -17.21 -11.67
C LEU A 50 5.74 -16.65 -10.71
N PRO A 51 6.61 -17.46 -10.09
CA PRO A 51 7.60 -17.00 -9.10
C PRO A 51 8.55 -15.90 -9.62
N ARG A 52 8.78 -15.87 -10.93
CA ARG A 52 9.61 -14.85 -11.59
C ARG A 52 8.94 -13.47 -11.70
N TYR A 53 7.63 -13.39 -11.54
CA TYR A 53 6.84 -12.16 -11.73
C TYR A 53 6.02 -11.76 -10.51
N GLU A 54 5.81 -12.64 -9.53
CA GLU A 54 4.98 -12.34 -8.35
C GLU A 54 5.35 -11.01 -7.67
N SER A 55 6.65 -10.74 -7.49
CA SER A 55 7.12 -9.50 -6.87
C SER A 55 6.99 -8.26 -7.76
N ALA A 56 6.86 -8.45 -9.07
CA ALA A 56 6.82 -7.40 -10.08
C ALA A 56 5.39 -7.02 -10.51
N VAL A 57 4.41 -7.84 -10.16
CA VAL A 57 2.99 -7.62 -10.48
C VAL A 57 2.39 -6.63 -9.47
N THR A 58 1.98 -5.47 -9.97
CA THR A 58 1.39 -4.39 -9.15
C THR A 58 0.19 -3.79 -9.87
N CYS A 59 -0.84 -3.41 -9.11
CA CYS A 59 -2.06 -2.83 -9.66
C CYS A 59 -2.14 -1.32 -9.33
N ASP A 60 -2.09 -0.46 -10.35
CA ASP A 60 -2.18 1.00 -10.15
C ASP A 60 -3.62 1.53 -10.12
N ALA A 61 -4.56 0.83 -10.75
CA ALA A 61 -5.96 1.22 -10.79
C ALA A 61 -6.87 0.01 -11.02
N VAL A 62 -8.06 0.05 -10.43
CA VAL A 62 -9.11 -0.96 -10.60
C VAL A 62 -10.37 -0.27 -11.11
N GLU A 63 -11.03 -0.88 -12.09
CA GLU A 63 -12.30 -0.42 -12.64
C GLU A 63 -13.35 -1.54 -12.47
N LEU A 64 -14.52 -1.19 -11.94
CA LEU A 64 -15.62 -2.10 -11.67
C LEU A 64 -16.92 -1.54 -12.25
N GLU A 65 -17.80 -2.40 -12.72
CA GLU A 65 -19.15 -2.03 -13.15
C GLU A 65 -20.18 -2.63 -12.20
N PHE A 66 -21.02 -1.79 -11.61
CA PHE A 66 -22.14 -2.16 -10.77
C PHE A 66 -23.44 -1.89 -11.53
N SER A 67 -24.37 -2.84 -11.50
CA SER A 67 -25.70 -2.66 -12.06
C SER A 67 -26.73 -3.23 -11.08
N ASP A 68 -27.77 -2.45 -10.81
CA ASP A 68 -28.92 -2.84 -10.02
C ASP A 68 -30.21 -2.52 -10.80
N PRO A 69 -31.18 -3.46 -10.89
CA PRO A 69 -32.42 -3.24 -11.64
C PRO A 69 -33.24 -2.03 -11.20
N ASN A 70 -33.14 -1.61 -9.95
CA ASN A 70 -33.90 -0.50 -9.37
C ASN A 70 -33.08 0.79 -9.31
N PHE A 71 -31.76 0.69 -9.13
CA PHE A 71 -30.88 1.85 -8.91
C PHE A 71 -30.05 2.24 -10.13
N GLY A 72 -30.13 1.52 -11.26
CA GLY A 72 -29.40 1.84 -12.49
C GLY A 72 -28.03 1.19 -12.54
N TYR A 73 -27.05 1.84 -13.18
CA TYR A 73 -25.69 1.32 -13.27
C TYR A 73 -24.64 2.42 -13.04
N VAL A 74 -23.46 1.98 -12.61
CA VAL A 74 -22.29 2.84 -12.50
C VAL A 74 -21.02 2.03 -12.79
N ARG A 75 -20.10 2.64 -13.54
CA ARG A 75 -18.73 2.18 -13.72
C ARG A 75 -17.83 3.06 -12.89
N GLU A 76 -17.10 2.45 -11.97
CA GLU A 76 -16.24 3.07 -10.97
C GLU A 76 -14.79 2.66 -11.17
N GLY A 77 -13.92 3.63 -11.42
CA GLY A 77 -12.48 3.47 -11.40
C GLY A 77 -11.90 4.12 -10.15
N VAL A 78 -11.00 3.42 -9.46
CA VAL A 78 -10.18 4.00 -8.39
C VAL A 78 -8.72 3.71 -8.66
N ASP A 79 -7.88 4.74 -8.57
CA ASP A 79 -6.43 4.59 -8.67
C ASP A 79 -5.75 4.58 -7.30
N ARG A 80 -4.49 4.17 -7.28
CA ARG A 80 -3.65 4.13 -6.07
C ARG A 80 -3.48 5.49 -5.39
N ARG A 81 -3.70 6.61 -6.09
CA ARG A 81 -3.66 7.95 -5.51
C ARG A 81 -4.98 8.35 -4.87
N GLY A 82 -5.98 7.46 -4.86
CA GLY A 82 -7.31 7.71 -4.33
C GLY A 82 -8.18 8.57 -5.24
N ARG A 83 -7.85 8.66 -6.54
CA ARG A 83 -8.69 9.37 -7.50
C ARG A 83 -9.79 8.44 -7.98
N PHE A 84 -11.03 8.92 -7.90
CA PHE A 84 -12.22 8.25 -8.39
C PHE A 84 -12.60 8.79 -9.77
N ALA A 85 -12.98 7.90 -10.68
CA ALA A 85 -13.57 8.23 -11.96
C ALA A 85 -14.85 7.42 -12.12
N ALA A 86 -15.98 8.09 -12.30
CA ALA A 86 -17.29 7.45 -12.36
C ALA A 86 -18.03 7.80 -13.66
N SER A 87 -18.77 6.84 -14.21
CA SER A 87 -19.71 7.06 -15.31
C SER A 87 -20.93 6.16 -15.16
N GLY A 88 -22.13 6.67 -15.41
CA GLY A 88 -23.38 5.92 -15.20
C GLY A 88 -24.56 6.84 -14.93
N ASP A 89 -25.67 6.26 -14.52
CA ASP A 89 -26.92 6.98 -14.20
C ASP A 89 -27.31 6.91 -12.71
N SER A 90 -26.45 6.34 -11.86
CA SER A 90 -26.71 6.15 -10.43
C SER A 90 -25.69 6.82 -9.51
N LEU A 91 -26.07 7.96 -8.92
CA LEU A 91 -25.28 8.62 -7.86
C LEU A 91 -25.23 7.78 -6.57
N GLU A 92 -26.30 7.05 -6.27
CA GLU A 92 -26.39 6.22 -5.06
C GLU A 92 -25.40 5.06 -5.08
N LEU A 93 -25.27 4.38 -6.22
CA LEU A 93 -24.27 3.33 -6.40
C LEU A 93 -22.85 3.90 -6.32
N HIS A 94 -22.60 5.09 -6.88
CA HIS A 94 -21.30 5.78 -6.75
C HIS A 94 -20.93 6.06 -5.29
N LEU A 95 -21.83 6.69 -4.53
CA LEU A 95 -21.58 7.01 -3.11
C LEU A 95 -21.38 5.74 -2.28
N THR A 96 -22.12 4.67 -2.58
CA THR A 96 -21.95 3.37 -1.93
C THR A 96 -20.55 2.81 -2.20
N PHE A 97 -20.07 2.88 -3.44
CA PHE A 97 -18.72 2.45 -3.79
C PHE A 97 -17.65 3.27 -3.06
N VAL A 98 -17.73 4.60 -3.11
CA VAL A 98 -16.79 5.50 -2.42
C VAL A 98 -16.72 5.20 -0.93
N ASN A 99 -17.88 5.05 -0.27
CA ASN A 99 -17.94 4.74 1.15
C ASN A 99 -17.26 3.40 1.48
N ARG A 100 -17.48 2.35 0.68
CA ARG A 100 -16.82 1.05 0.86
C ARG A 100 -15.29 1.15 0.77
N VAL A 101 -14.78 1.89 -0.21
CA VAL A 101 -13.33 2.10 -0.39
C VAL A 101 -12.76 2.87 0.79
N VAL A 102 -13.41 3.96 1.20
CA VAL A 102 -12.98 4.80 2.33
C VAL A 102 -13.02 4.02 3.64
N ASP A 103 -14.07 3.24 3.89
CA ASP A 103 -14.23 2.44 5.12
C ASP A 103 -13.17 1.35 5.21
N ARG A 104 -12.85 0.70 4.08
CA ARG A 104 -11.74 -0.27 4.02
C ARG A 104 -10.40 0.38 4.34
N TYR A 105 -10.13 1.55 3.76
CA TYR A 105 -8.91 2.29 4.05
C TYR A 105 -8.81 2.69 5.52
N ARG A 106 -9.92 3.21 6.08
CA ARG A 106 -10.03 3.55 7.50
C ARG A 106 -9.76 2.34 8.38
N ASN A 107 -10.35 1.19 8.05
CA ASN A 107 -10.13 -0.05 8.79
C ASN A 107 -8.65 -0.48 8.79
N LEU A 108 -7.95 -0.38 7.66
CA LEU A 108 -6.50 -0.65 7.62
C LEU A 108 -5.73 0.28 8.57
N VAL A 109 -5.99 1.58 8.50
CA VAL A 109 -5.33 2.57 9.38
C VAL A 109 -5.61 2.28 10.85
N THR A 110 -6.86 2.01 11.22
CA THR A 110 -7.24 1.68 12.58
C THR A 110 -6.59 0.40 13.07
N LEU A 111 -6.50 -0.65 12.24
CA LEU A 111 -5.81 -1.89 12.60
C LEU A 111 -4.31 -1.65 12.83
N CYS A 112 -3.66 -0.79 12.04
CA CYS A 112 -2.28 -0.37 12.27
C CYS A 112 -2.12 0.34 13.62
N GLU A 113 -3.02 1.28 13.94
CA GLU A 113 -3.00 2.04 15.20
C GLU A 113 -3.27 1.15 16.42
N GLN A 114 -4.09 0.11 16.28
CA GLN A 114 -4.32 -0.87 17.35
C GLN A 114 -3.08 -1.71 17.69
N LYS A 115 -2.09 -1.79 16.78
CA LYS A 115 -0.80 -2.44 17.05
C LYS A 115 0.21 -1.53 17.74
N ALA A 116 -0.10 -0.24 17.88
CA ALA A 116 0.81 0.73 18.46
C ALA A 116 1.32 0.29 19.84
N LEU A 117 2.62 0.47 20.03
CA LEU A 117 3.30 0.20 21.29
C LEU A 117 2.84 1.22 22.34
N ARG A 118 2.37 0.71 23.49
CA ARG A 118 1.91 1.53 24.61
C ARG A 118 2.25 0.91 25.96
N TRP A 119 2.36 1.79 26.95
CA TRP A 119 2.50 1.42 28.36
C TRP A 119 1.24 1.81 29.11
N ASN A 120 0.58 0.86 29.76
CA ASN A 120 -0.56 1.14 30.63
C ASN A 120 -0.12 1.11 32.11
N GLY A 121 -0.71 1.97 32.94
CA GLY A 121 -0.53 1.91 34.40
C GLY A 121 0.62 2.73 34.99
N LEU A 122 1.29 3.56 34.20
CA LEU A 122 2.42 4.42 34.67
C LEU A 122 2.00 5.54 35.64
N ASN A 123 0.71 5.74 35.90
CA ASN A 123 0.17 6.86 36.68
C ASN A 123 -0.39 6.45 38.06
N GLY A 124 -0.23 5.19 38.50
CA GLY A 124 -0.70 4.70 39.80
C GLY A 124 0.45 4.44 40.77
N GLU A 125 0.32 4.85 42.02
CA GLU A 125 1.38 4.78 43.05
C GLU A 125 1.79 3.35 43.46
N ASP A 126 1.11 2.29 43.00
CA ASP A 126 1.39 0.91 43.48
C ASP A 126 1.14 -0.23 42.45
N SER A 127 1.14 0.04 41.13
CA SER A 127 0.93 -1.01 40.13
C SER A 127 1.96 -0.99 39.01
N GLY A 128 2.59 -2.15 38.74
CA GLY A 128 3.55 -2.31 37.65
C GLY A 128 2.99 -1.91 36.28
N ALA A 129 3.85 -1.38 35.41
CA ALA A 129 3.49 -1.01 34.06
C ALA A 129 3.28 -2.26 33.19
N THR A 130 2.21 -2.27 32.39
CA THR A 130 1.98 -3.31 31.38
C THR A 130 2.29 -2.77 29.99
N PHE A 131 3.01 -3.54 29.19
CA PHE A 131 3.28 -3.23 27.79
C PHE A 131 2.23 -3.88 26.89
N ALA A 132 1.70 -3.13 25.93
CA ALA A 132 0.77 -3.63 24.94
C ALA A 132 1.16 -3.16 23.53
N GLY A 133 0.62 -3.85 22.51
CA GLY A 133 0.99 -3.64 21.12
C GLY A 133 2.08 -4.59 20.64
N GLY A 134 2.55 -4.39 19.42
CA GLY A 134 3.63 -5.18 18.85
C GLY A 134 4.05 -4.66 17.48
N PRO A 135 5.18 -5.14 16.94
CA PRO A 135 5.62 -4.74 15.62
C PRO A 135 4.63 -5.18 14.54
N ILE A 136 4.47 -4.34 13.51
CA ILE A 136 3.84 -4.74 12.26
C ILE A 136 4.94 -5.38 11.41
N LEU A 137 4.80 -6.69 11.19
CA LEU A 137 5.79 -7.48 10.45
C LEU A 137 5.33 -7.65 9.01
N ILE A 138 6.18 -7.20 8.08
CA ILE A 138 6.08 -7.41 6.65
C ILE A 138 7.07 -8.52 6.26
N HIS A 139 6.60 -9.48 5.47
CA HIS A 139 7.42 -10.44 4.75
C HIS A 139 7.48 -10.05 3.29
N VAL A 140 8.68 -10.05 2.72
CA VAL A 140 8.88 -9.84 1.28
C VAL A 140 9.15 -11.18 0.61
N SER A 141 8.55 -11.40 -0.54
CA SER A 141 8.66 -12.58 -1.38
C SER A 141 10.06 -12.74 -1.98
N ARG A 142 10.72 -11.62 -2.28
CA ARG A 142 12.09 -11.56 -2.82
C ARG A 142 13.11 -11.10 -1.77
N GLU A 143 14.34 -11.59 -1.90
CA GLU A 143 15.46 -11.13 -1.08
C GLU A 143 15.78 -9.65 -1.35
N ILE A 144 16.06 -8.90 -0.29
CA ILE A 144 16.73 -7.60 -0.37
C ILE A 144 18.24 -7.87 -0.46
N ASP A 145 18.76 -7.85 -1.69
CA ASP A 145 20.17 -8.20 -1.97
C ASP A 145 21.16 -7.26 -1.27
N ASP A 146 20.90 -5.97 -1.32
CA ASP A 146 21.72 -4.91 -0.73
C ASP A 146 20.88 -4.10 0.27
N LEU A 147 21.07 -4.40 1.55
CA LEU A 147 20.36 -3.74 2.64
C LEU A 147 20.76 -2.26 2.81
N ASP A 148 22.00 -1.89 2.47
CA ASP A 148 22.46 -0.50 2.58
C ASP A 148 21.78 0.35 1.50
N MET A 149 21.86 -0.09 0.25
CA MET A 149 21.20 0.60 -0.87
C MET A 149 19.69 0.67 -0.67
N PHE A 150 19.07 -0.41 -0.15
CA PHE A 150 17.64 -0.42 0.12
C PHE A 150 17.25 0.57 1.23
N ALA A 151 18.01 0.60 2.33
CA ALA A 151 17.79 1.56 3.41
C ALA A 151 17.94 3.00 2.91
N ASP A 152 19.02 3.29 2.16
CA ASP A 152 19.29 4.62 1.59
C ASP A 152 18.17 5.12 0.68
N GLU A 153 17.62 4.25 -0.18
CA GLU A 153 16.52 4.62 -1.08
C GLU A 153 15.22 4.88 -0.30
N LEU A 154 14.92 4.01 0.68
CA LEU A 154 13.75 4.13 1.55
C LEU A 154 13.78 5.44 2.36
N THR A 155 14.97 5.90 2.75
CA THR A 155 15.20 7.06 3.62
C THR A 155 15.79 8.26 2.89
N SER A 156 15.64 8.29 1.56
CA SER A 156 16.20 9.32 0.68
C SER A 156 15.51 10.69 0.79
N CYS A 157 14.53 10.86 1.68
CA CYS A 157 13.64 12.03 1.78
C CYS A 157 12.82 12.35 0.51
N ARG A 158 12.91 11.51 -0.54
CA ARG A 158 12.25 11.71 -1.83
C ARG A 158 10.99 10.87 -1.96
N GLU A 159 10.22 11.15 -3.01
CA GLU A 159 9.09 10.28 -3.37
C GLU A 159 9.57 8.87 -3.73
N PRO A 160 8.81 7.84 -3.33
CA PRO A 160 7.47 7.92 -2.75
C PRO A 160 7.42 7.90 -1.22
N PHE A 161 8.53 7.57 -0.55
CA PHE A 161 8.55 7.30 0.90
C PHE A 161 8.64 8.56 1.75
N ARG A 162 9.46 9.53 1.34
CA ARG A 162 9.75 10.77 2.08
C ARG A 162 10.01 10.54 3.57
N LEU A 163 10.88 9.58 3.86
CA LEU A 163 11.40 9.35 5.20
C LEU A 163 12.77 10.03 5.31
N TRP A 164 12.98 10.78 6.38
CA TRP A 164 14.31 11.20 6.82
C TRP A 164 14.70 10.34 8.01
N SER A 165 15.94 9.83 8.07
CA SER A 165 16.31 8.92 9.14
C SER A 165 17.79 8.95 9.49
N ASP A 166 18.08 8.32 10.61
CA ASP A 166 19.38 7.75 10.94
C ASP A 166 19.33 6.22 10.80
N VAL A 167 20.37 5.63 10.21
CA VAL A 167 20.44 4.19 9.88
C VAL A 167 21.60 3.57 10.63
N THR A 168 21.30 2.55 11.44
CA THR A 168 22.31 1.79 12.19
C THR A 168 22.41 0.37 11.65
N THR A 169 23.63 -0.06 11.35
CA THR A 169 23.92 -1.45 10.94
C THR A 169 23.98 -2.36 12.15
N THR A 170 23.29 -3.50 12.08
CA THR A 170 23.30 -4.53 13.11
C THR A 170 23.67 -5.89 12.54
N GLN A 171 23.89 -6.87 13.41
CA GLN A 171 24.16 -8.26 13.03
C GLN A 171 23.02 -8.93 12.24
N HIS A 172 21.80 -8.40 12.34
CA HIS A 172 20.60 -9.00 11.73
C HIS A 172 19.98 -8.15 10.62
N GLY A 173 20.53 -6.97 10.33
CA GLY A 173 19.99 -6.09 9.31
C GLY A 173 20.32 -4.60 9.51
N ARG A 174 19.32 -3.76 9.28
CA ARG A 174 19.37 -2.30 9.50
C ARG A 174 18.29 -1.91 10.49
N GLU A 175 18.67 -1.14 11.50
CA GLU A 175 17.73 -0.46 12.40
C GLU A 175 17.62 1.00 11.95
N ILE A 176 16.39 1.48 11.81
CA ILE A 176 16.12 2.79 11.20
C ILE A 176 15.23 3.59 12.15
N ALA A 177 15.75 4.74 12.58
CA ALA A 177 15.01 5.76 13.30
C ALA A 177 14.67 6.88 12.31
N ALA A 178 13.42 6.89 11.84
CA ALA A 178 12.94 7.79 10.80
C ALA A 178 11.93 8.81 11.32
N VAL A 179 11.68 9.83 10.50
CA VAL A 179 10.56 10.76 10.59
C VAL A 179 9.82 10.72 9.25
N ASP A 180 8.52 10.45 9.28
CA ASP A 180 7.66 10.59 8.10
C ASP A 180 7.43 12.07 7.82
N LEU A 181 8.03 12.57 6.73
CA LEU A 181 7.97 13.99 6.38
C LEU A 181 6.58 14.46 5.95
N HIS A 182 5.60 13.55 5.77
CA HIS A 182 4.23 13.94 5.44
C HIS A 182 3.41 14.35 6.66
N VAL A 183 3.68 13.74 7.81
CA VAL A 183 2.96 14.00 9.07
C VAL A 183 3.86 14.57 10.16
N GLY A 184 5.18 14.54 9.96
CA GLY A 184 6.18 15.00 10.92
C GLY A 184 6.32 14.09 12.14
N GLN A 185 5.89 12.83 12.05
CA GLN A 185 5.90 11.88 13.17
C GLN A 185 7.08 10.90 13.08
N PRO A 186 7.74 10.59 14.21
CA PRO A 186 8.78 9.56 14.23
C PRO A 186 8.23 8.18 13.87
N LEU A 187 9.04 7.36 13.23
CA LEU A 187 8.76 5.97 12.93
C LEU A 187 10.04 5.18 13.14
N GLN A 188 9.96 4.05 13.82
CA GLN A 188 11.10 3.15 13.98
C GLN A 188 10.81 1.85 13.25
N PHE A 189 11.80 1.32 12.54
CA PHE A 189 11.66 0.03 11.89
C PHE A 189 13.01 -0.66 11.66
N ASP A 190 12.96 -1.98 11.58
CA ASP A 190 14.11 -2.82 11.28
C ASP A 190 13.90 -3.52 9.95
N ILE A 191 14.97 -3.70 9.18
CA ILE A 191 14.96 -4.37 7.88
C ILE A 191 15.95 -5.52 7.90
N GLY A 192 15.46 -6.72 7.58
CA GLY A 192 16.28 -7.87 7.25
C GLY A 192 16.08 -8.28 5.78
N LYS A 193 16.80 -9.31 5.34
CA LYS A 193 16.80 -9.76 3.94
C LYS A 193 15.44 -10.17 3.38
N HIS A 194 14.53 -10.65 4.23
CA HIS A 194 13.20 -11.14 3.83
C HIS A 194 12.05 -10.57 4.66
N TRP A 195 12.33 -9.55 5.46
CA TRP A 195 11.34 -9.03 6.39
C TRP A 195 11.61 -7.58 6.77
N MET A 196 10.56 -6.88 7.19
CA MET A 196 10.62 -5.56 7.80
C MET A 196 9.71 -5.53 9.02
N ARG A 197 10.18 -4.96 10.13
CA ARG A 197 9.40 -4.78 11.36
C ARG A 197 9.20 -3.31 11.62
N ILE A 198 7.96 -2.87 11.75
CA ILE A 198 7.63 -1.46 11.97
C ILE A 198 7.05 -1.30 13.37
N TYR A 199 7.57 -0.33 14.11
CA TYR A 199 7.17 -0.01 15.47
C TYR A 199 6.44 1.34 15.48
N LEU A 200 5.11 1.28 15.52
CA LEU A 200 4.27 2.47 15.72
C LEU A 200 4.13 2.74 17.21
N ARG A 201 4.23 4.01 17.63
CA ARG A 201 3.96 4.41 19.01
C ARG A 201 2.50 4.85 19.16
N GLU A 202 1.97 4.71 20.36
CA GLU A 202 0.62 5.21 20.65
C GLU A 202 0.50 6.72 20.34
N GLY A 203 -0.62 7.10 19.75
CA GLY A 203 -0.89 8.47 19.29
C GLY A 203 -0.27 8.81 17.93
N TYR A 204 0.46 7.90 17.29
CA TYR A 204 1.00 8.11 15.95
C TYR A 204 0.04 7.57 14.89
N CYS A 205 0.01 8.20 13.72
CA CYS A 205 -0.99 7.94 12.70
C CYS A 205 -0.65 6.67 11.89
N GLY A 206 -1.57 5.71 11.86
CA GLY A 206 -1.42 4.47 11.09
C GLY A 206 -1.33 4.69 9.58
N ASN A 207 -1.69 5.88 9.10
CA ASN A 207 -1.56 6.32 7.71
C ASN A 207 -0.12 6.21 7.18
N THR A 208 0.88 6.48 8.03
CA THR A 208 2.30 6.33 7.68
C THR A 208 2.60 4.88 7.27
N ILE A 209 2.07 3.90 8.00
CA ILE A 209 2.26 2.48 7.70
C ILE A 209 1.50 2.07 6.44
N ALA A 210 0.23 2.49 6.30
CA ALA A 210 -0.55 2.16 5.11
C ALA A 210 0.14 2.66 3.82
N ARG A 211 0.74 3.86 3.87
CA ARG A 211 1.47 4.45 2.75
C ARG A 211 2.81 3.78 2.51
N LEU A 212 3.54 3.42 3.57
CA LEU A 212 4.76 2.63 3.46
C LEU A 212 4.49 1.29 2.77
N ILE A 213 3.47 0.55 3.20
CA ILE A 213 3.06 -0.73 2.61
C ILE A 213 2.71 -0.55 1.13
N SER A 214 1.84 0.42 0.80
CA SER A 214 1.44 0.68 -0.59
C SER A 214 2.65 1.04 -1.46
N ASN A 215 3.58 1.85 -0.96
CA ASN A 215 4.77 2.21 -1.71
C ASN A 215 5.75 1.04 -1.88
N LEU A 216 5.89 0.17 -0.87
CA LEU A 216 6.69 -1.05 -0.96
C LEU A 216 6.10 -2.04 -1.97
N GLN A 217 4.78 -2.24 -1.95
CA GLN A 217 4.07 -3.04 -2.94
C GLN A 217 4.36 -2.54 -4.36
N HIS A 218 4.34 -1.21 -4.55
CA HIS A 218 4.53 -0.62 -5.87
C HIS A 218 5.97 -0.44 -6.33
N ARG A 219 6.96 -0.40 -5.44
CA ARG A 219 8.35 -0.10 -5.82
C ARG A 219 9.29 -1.27 -5.65
N PHE A 220 8.92 -2.26 -4.85
CA PHE A 220 9.82 -3.33 -4.48
C PHE A 220 9.21 -4.71 -4.68
N ASP A 221 8.05 -4.96 -4.04
CA ASP A 221 7.49 -6.30 -3.97
C ASP A 221 5.96 -6.28 -3.88
N GLY A 222 5.31 -6.46 -5.04
CA GLY A 222 3.85 -6.53 -5.15
C GLY A 222 3.22 -7.71 -4.39
N ALA A 223 4.01 -8.75 -4.11
CA ALA A 223 3.58 -9.96 -3.41
C ALA A 223 3.92 -9.96 -1.91
N LEU A 224 4.32 -8.82 -1.33
CA LEU A 224 4.59 -8.73 0.11
C LEU A 224 3.35 -9.13 0.94
N ARG A 225 3.63 -9.66 2.13
CA ARG A 225 2.62 -10.18 3.06
C ARG A 225 2.78 -9.57 4.44
N LEU A 226 1.68 -9.36 5.14
CA LEU A 226 1.66 -9.00 6.55
C LEU A 226 1.49 -10.25 7.39
N ALA A 227 2.29 -10.36 8.46
CA ALA A 227 2.22 -11.52 9.35
C ALA A 227 0.93 -11.57 10.18
N ASP A 228 0.30 -10.42 10.43
CA ASP A 228 -0.98 -10.34 11.13
C ASP A 228 -2.14 -10.61 10.17
N PRO A 229 -2.98 -11.65 10.41
CA PRO A 229 -4.06 -12.01 9.50
C PRO A 229 -5.17 -10.96 9.33
N ALA A 230 -5.37 -10.06 10.30
CA ALA A 230 -6.35 -8.99 10.17
C ALA A 230 -5.81 -7.88 9.28
N LEU A 231 -4.55 -7.49 9.46
CA LEU A 231 -3.86 -6.54 8.59
C LEU A 231 -3.73 -7.08 7.16
N GLU A 232 -3.34 -8.34 6.99
CA GLU A 232 -3.20 -8.97 5.67
C GLU A 232 -4.53 -8.94 4.91
N ARG A 233 -5.65 -9.28 5.56
CA ARG A 233 -6.98 -9.21 4.94
C ARG A 233 -7.40 -7.77 4.60
N ALA A 234 -7.01 -6.79 5.41
CA ALA A 234 -7.33 -5.39 5.11
C ALA A 234 -6.58 -4.90 3.85
N VAL A 235 -5.35 -5.37 3.64
CA VAL A 235 -4.55 -5.06 2.45
C VAL A 235 -5.01 -5.86 1.23
N GLN A 236 -5.13 -7.18 1.33
CA GLN A 236 -5.37 -8.10 0.21
C GLN A 236 -6.84 -8.43 -0.06
N GLY A 237 -7.76 -8.06 0.83
CA GLY A 237 -9.16 -8.50 0.73
C GLY A 237 -9.83 -8.09 -0.58
N PRO A 238 -10.83 -8.82 -1.07
CA PRO A 238 -11.68 -8.33 -2.16
C PRO A 238 -12.48 -7.10 -1.69
N LEU A 239 -12.78 -6.16 -2.61
CA LEU A 239 -13.76 -5.09 -2.35
C LEU A 239 -15.20 -5.64 -2.24
N ALA A 240 -15.41 -6.88 -2.67
CA ALA A 240 -16.68 -7.59 -2.59
C ALA A 240 -16.66 -8.58 -1.42
N ALA A 241 -17.38 -8.24 -0.35
CA ALA A 241 -18.12 -9.29 0.35
C ALA A 241 -19.28 -9.67 -0.58
N ARG A 242 -19.31 -10.93 -1.00
CA ARG A 242 -20.47 -11.52 -1.69
C ARG A 242 -21.70 -11.49 -0.79
#